data_AF-D0ULR4-F1
#
_entry.id   AF-D0ULR4-F1
#
_cell.length_a   1.000
_cell.length_b   1.000
_cell.length_c   1.000
_cell.angle_alpha   90.00
_cell.angle_beta   90.00
_cell.angle_gamma   90.00
#
_symmetry.space_group_name_H-M   'P 1'
#
loop_
_entity.id
_entity.type
_entity.pdbx_description
1 polymer ?
#
loop_
_entity_poly.entity_id
_entity_poly.type
_entity_poly.pdbx_seq_one_letter_code
_entity_poly.pdbx_strand_id
1 'polypeptide(L)'
;RLRNLVYSAPLYVDITKTVIKEGEEPVVTQEQKTFIGKIPIMLRSTHCLLSGLTDRDLTQLNECPLDPGGYFIINGSEKVLIAQEKMATNTVYVFSMRDGKYQYKAEIRSAVEYSSRPTSTLWVNMLARTGQNVKKSAIGQRIIAILPYIKQEIPIMIVFRALGFVADRDILEHIIYDFDD
;
A
#
# COMPACT_ATOMS: atom_id res chain seq x y z
N ARG A 1 16.00 29.87 -5.69
CA ARG A 1 17.30 29.20 -5.41
C ARG A 1 18.18 30.07 -4.50
N LEU A 2 18.69 31.22 -4.99
CA LEU A 2 19.64 32.11 -4.28
C LEU A 2 19.24 32.58 -2.86
N ARG A 3 17.94 32.70 -2.58
CA ARG A 3 17.42 33.15 -1.27
C ARG A 3 17.19 32.03 -0.26
N ASN A 4 17.61 30.80 -0.55
CA ASN A 4 17.38 29.63 0.30
C ASN A 4 15.90 29.37 0.66
N LEU A 5 14.98 29.73 -0.24
CA LEU A 5 13.54 29.51 -0.06
C LEU A 5 13.13 28.10 -0.50
N VAL A 6 12.04 27.61 0.07
CA VAL A 6 11.30 26.44 -0.43
C VAL A 6 10.34 26.89 -1.52
N TYR A 7 10.46 26.32 -2.72
CA TYR A 7 9.51 26.53 -3.80
C TYR A 7 8.26 25.68 -3.54
N SER A 8 7.20 26.34 -3.06
CA SER A 8 5.96 25.69 -2.63
C SER A 8 4.75 26.58 -2.92
N ALA A 9 3.58 25.96 -3.10
CA ALA A 9 2.30 26.65 -3.27
C ALA A 9 1.43 26.49 -2.01
N PRO A 10 0.63 27.51 -1.65
CA PRO A 10 -0.32 27.39 -0.56
C PRO A 10 -1.47 26.44 -0.92
N LEU A 11 -1.93 25.66 0.06
CA LEU A 11 -3.06 24.75 -0.04
C LEU A 11 -4.22 25.30 0.79
N TYR A 12 -5.39 25.37 0.16
CA TYR A 12 -6.64 25.83 0.76
C TYR A 12 -7.71 24.76 0.63
N VAL A 13 -8.59 24.66 1.62
CA VAL A 13 -9.72 23.73 1.64
C VAL A 13 -10.97 24.42 2.18
N ASP A 14 -12.14 23.93 1.77
CA ASP A 14 -13.42 24.35 2.32
C ASP A 14 -13.80 23.41 3.47
N ILE A 15 -14.11 23.98 4.64
CA ILE A 15 -14.41 23.24 5.87
C ILE A 15 -15.89 23.40 6.18
N THR A 16 -16.60 22.29 6.26
CA THR A 16 -17.98 22.27 6.76
C THR A 16 -17.99 21.67 8.16
N LYS A 17 -18.41 22.46 9.14
CA LYS A 17 -18.56 22.05 10.55
C LYS A 17 -20.05 21.93 10.86
N THR A 18 -20.46 20.75 11.32
CA THR A 18 -21.82 20.48 11.79
C THR A 18 -21.78 20.28 13.30
N VAL A 19 -22.51 21.10 14.05
CA VAL A 19 -22.64 20.98 15.51
C VAL A 19 -24.01 20.43 15.82
N ILE A 20 -24.05 19.29 16.49
CA ILE A 20 -25.29 18.62 16.92
C ILE A 20 -25.36 18.75 18.44
N LYS A 21 -26.47 19.27 18.96
CA LYS A 21 -26.77 19.28 20.40
C LYS A 21 -28.11 18.61 20.65
N GLU A 22 -28.25 17.96 21.80
CA GLU A 22 -29.45 17.23 22.16
C GLU A 22 -30.65 18.20 22.32
N GLY A 23 -31.70 18.00 21.54
CA GLY A 23 -32.89 18.86 21.53
C GLY A 23 -32.79 20.15 20.69
N GLU A 24 -31.66 20.41 20.02
CA GLU A 24 -31.51 21.52 19.07
C GLU A 24 -31.34 20.99 17.64
N GLU A 25 -31.81 21.76 16.65
CA GLU A 25 -31.52 21.50 15.24
C GLU A 25 -30.00 21.61 14.97
N PRO A 26 -29.43 20.75 14.10
CA PRO A 26 -28.01 20.77 13.79
C PRO A 26 -27.60 22.08 13.13
N VAL A 27 -26.58 22.74 13.69
CA VAL A 27 -26.04 23.99 13.15
C VAL A 27 -24.88 23.67 12.22
N VAL A 28 -25.03 24.02 10.94
CA VAL A 28 -24.00 23.85 9.92
C VAL A 28 -23.33 25.19 9.63
N THR A 29 -22.01 25.26 9.81
CA THR A 29 -21.17 26.41 9.46
C THR A 29 -20.18 26.02 8.38
N GLN A 30 -20.05 26.84 7.33
CA GLN A 30 -19.11 26.63 6.24
C GLN A 30 -18.03 27.71 6.27
N GLU A 31 -16.77 27.30 6.26
CA GLU A 31 -15.61 28.16 6.06
C GLU A 31 -15.00 27.86 4.70
N GLN A 32 -14.94 28.85 3.82
CA GLN A 32 -14.37 28.68 2.49
C GLN A 32 -12.92 29.15 2.45
N LYS A 33 -12.10 28.49 1.62
CA LYS A 33 -10.69 28.84 1.38
C LYS A 33 -9.86 28.93 2.66
N THR A 34 -10.03 27.98 3.57
CA THR A 34 -9.22 27.90 4.79
C THR A 34 -7.82 27.40 4.43
N PHE A 35 -6.79 28.17 4.78
CA PHE A 35 -5.40 27.80 4.57
C PHE A 35 -4.99 26.65 5.49
N ILE A 36 -4.45 25.56 4.94
CA ILE A 36 -4.02 24.38 5.72
C ILE A 36 -2.52 24.07 5.63
N GLY A 37 -1.79 24.74 4.74
CA GLY A 37 -0.35 24.57 4.64
C GLY A 37 0.21 24.87 3.26
N LYS A 38 1.45 24.46 3.01
CA LYS A 38 2.12 24.61 1.71
C LYS A 38 2.59 23.25 1.22
N ILE A 39 2.45 23.01 -0.08
CA ILE A 39 2.97 21.82 -0.76
C ILE A 39 4.15 22.23 -1.64
N PRO A 40 5.34 21.60 -1.52
CA PRO A 40 6.43 21.81 -2.46
C PRO A 40 6.00 21.48 -3.90
N ILE A 41 6.27 22.39 -4.83
CA ILE A 41 5.92 22.20 -6.24
C ILE A 41 7.13 21.69 -7.00
N MET A 42 6.91 20.66 -7.82
CA MET A 42 7.93 20.15 -8.73
C MET A 42 8.11 21.11 -9.90
N LEU A 43 9.35 21.46 -10.22
CA LEU A 43 9.64 22.34 -11.36
C LEU A 43 9.18 21.72 -12.68
N ARG A 44 8.57 22.56 -13.53
CA ARG A 44 7.95 22.20 -14.81
C ARG A 44 6.78 21.19 -14.72
N SER A 45 6.24 20.93 -13.53
CA SER A 45 4.94 20.24 -13.39
C SER A 45 3.79 21.16 -13.79
N THR A 46 2.60 20.59 -13.99
CA THR A 46 1.37 21.34 -14.38
C THR A 46 1.00 22.49 -13.45
N HIS A 47 1.39 22.42 -12.17
CA HIS A 47 1.14 23.46 -11.17
C HIS A 47 2.33 24.41 -10.95
N CYS A 48 3.41 24.25 -11.71
CA CYS A 48 4.56 25.15 -11.68
C CYS A 48 4.33 26.37 -12.58
N LEU A 49 4.84 27.53 -12.16
CA LEU A 49 4.82 28.77 -12.94
C LEU A 49 5.47 28.62 -14.33
N LEU A 50 6.47 27.74 -14.45
CA LEU A 50 7.22 27.52 -15.68
C LEU A 50 6.49 26.61 -16.69
N SER A 51 5.36 26.03 -16.30
CA SER A 51 4.60 25.11 -17.15
C SER A 51 4.03 25.85 -18.37
N GLY A 52 4.33 25.37 -19.58
CA GLY A 52 3.80 25.91 -20.83
C GLY A 52 4.41 27.24 -21.29
N LEU A 53 5.46 27.74 -20.61
CA LEU A 53 6.20 28.92 -21.08
C LEU A 53 7.05 28.57 -22.30
N THR A 54 7.23 29.53 -23.22
CA THR A 54 8.11 29.37 -24.37
C THR A 54 9.58 29.50 -23.97
N ASP A 55 10.50 28.98 -24.78
CA ASP A 55 11.95 29.11 -24.54
C ASP A 55 12.40 30.57 -24.37
N ARG A 56 11.74 31.50 -25.08
CA ARG A 56 12.00 32.92 -24.95
C ARG A 56 11.54 33.46 -23.59
N ASP A 57 10.40 33.04 -23.09
CA ASP A 57 9.89 33.52 -21.80
C ASP A 57 10.70 32.91 -20.64
N LEU A 58 11.15 31.66 -20.78
CA LEU A 58 12.06 31.01 -19.82
C LEU A 58 13.40 31.76 -19.71
N THR A 59 14.00 32.12 -20.85
CA THR A 59 15.26 32.88 -20.85
C THR A 59 15.08 34.28 -20.24
N GLN A 60 13.94 34.94 -20.45
CA GLN A 60 13.61 36.20 -19.78
C GLN A 60 13.50 36.08 -18.25
N LEU A 61 13.08 34.91 -17.75
CA LEU A 61 13.02 34.60 -16.32
C LEU A 61 14.34 34.10 -15.73
N ASN A 62 15.44 34.11 -16.51
CA ASN A 62 16.74 33.54 -16.16
C ASN A 62 16.69 32.03 -15.86
N GLU A 63 15.76 31.31 -16.48
CA GLU A 63 15.71 29.84 -16.43
C GLU A 63 16.26 29.26 -17.74
N CYS A 64 16.89 28.08 -17.66
CA CYS A 64 17.46 27.42 -18.82
C CYS A 64 16.35 26.69 -19.61
N PRO A 65 16.17 26.91 -20.93
CA PRO A 65 15.22 26.16 -21.75
C PRO A 65 15.47 24.65 -21.75
N LEU A 66 16.75 24.24 -21.66
CA LEU A 66 17.19 22.84 -21.68
C LEU A 66 17.09 22.12 -20.32
N ASP A 67 16.71 22.82 -19.24
CA ASP A 67 16.52 22.17 -17.94
C ASP A 67 15.32 21.21 -17.99
N PRO A 68 15.45 19.90 -17.76
CA PRO A 68 14.32 18.99 -17.84
C PRO A 68 13.23 19.24 -16.78
N GLY A 69 13.56 19.90 -15.65
CA GLY A 69 12.66 19.96 -14.50
C GLY A 69 12.51 18.60 -13.80
N GLY A 70 11.39 18.37 -13.12
CA GLY A 70 11.14 17.09 -12.42
C GLY A 70 11.76 16.97 -11.03
N TYR A 71 12.28 18.07 -10.48
CA TYR A 71 12.88 18.14 -9.15
C TYR A 71 12.24 19.26 -8.30
N PHE A 72 12.49 19.22 -7.00
CA PHE A 72 11.99 20.17 -6.02
C PHE A 72 13.11 21.10 -5.56
N ILE A 73 12.78 22.37 -5.28
CA ILE A 73 13.68 23.30 -4.61
C ILE A 73 13.27 23.42 -3.14
N ILE A 74 14.09 22.87 -2.24
CA ILE A 74 13.87 22.92 -0.79
C ILE A 74 15.05 23.65 -0.15
N ASN A 75 14.77 24.75 0.55
CA ASN A 75 15.79 25.59 1.20
C ASN A 75 16.92 26.02 0.25
N GLY A 76 16.58 26.33 -1.01
CA GLY A 76 17.54 26.70 -2.04
C GLY A 76 18.25 25.53 -2.73
N SER A 77 18.19 24.31 -2.19
CA SER A 77 18.80 23.10 -2.75
C SER A 77 17.83 22.32 -3.63
N GLU A 78 18.37 21.69 -4.67
CA GLU A 78 17.63 20.84 -5.60
C GLU A 78 17.54 19.41 -5.06
N LYS A 79 16.34 18.82 -5.14
CA LYS A 79 16.03 17.50 -4.59
C LYS A 79 15.20 16.71 -5.60
N VAL A 80 15.67 15.51 -5.92
CA VAL A 80 14.97 14.55 -6.79
C VAL A 80 14.49 13.38 -5.95
N LEU A 81 13.27 12.92 -6.20
CA LEU A 81 12.76 11.68 -5.60
C LEU A 81 13.26 10.49 -6.41
N ILE A 82 13.89 9.53 -5.73
CA ILE A 82 14.41 8.31 -6.37
C ILE A 82 13.32 7.23 -6.27
N ALA A 83 12.94 6.68 -7.42
CA ALA A 83 12.00 5.57 -7.48
C ALA A 83 12.52 4.39 -6.64
N GLN A 84 11.62 3.79 -5.85
CA GLN A 84 11.93 2.65 -5.00
C GLN A 84 11.26 1.41 -5.57
N GLU A 85 12.06 0.39 -5.88
CA GLU A 85 11.55 -0.91 -6.31
C GLU A 85 11.02 -1.70 -5.10
N LYS A 86 9.85 -2.31 -5.26
CA LYS A 86 9.22 -3.18 -4.27
C LYS A 86 8.54 -4.34 -4.99
N MET A 87 8.38 -5.48 -4.29
CA MET A 87 7.58 -6.59 -4.79
C MET A 87 6.15 -6.14 -5.08
N ALA A 88 5.57 -6.63 -6.16
CA ALA A 88 4.22 -6.25 -6.54
C ALA A 88 3.21 -6.71 -5.49
N THR A 89 2.23 -5.85 -5.20
CA THR A 89 1.12 -6.17 -4.31
C THR A 89 0.01 -6.90 -5.07
N ASN A 90 -0.93 -7.51 -4.35
CA ASN A 90 -2.10 -8.20 -4.91
C ASN A 90 -1.75 -9.35 -5.88
N THR A 91 -0.55 -9.92 -5.75
CA THR A 91 -0.08 -11.09 -6.50
C THR A 91 0.35 -12.17 -5.52
N VAL A 92 -0.02 -13.43 -5.80
CA VAL A 92 0.40 -14.58 -4.98
C VAL A 92 1.78 -15.04 -5.43
N TYR A 93 2.72 -15.10 -4.49
CA TYR A 93 4.06 -15.64 -4.70
C TYR A 93 4.21 -16.96 -3.97
N VAL A 94 4.76 -17.98 -4.64
CA VAL A 94 5.02 -19.29 -4.04
C VAL A 94 6.51 -19.58 -4.05
N PHE A 95 7.07 -19.87 -2.88
CA PHE A 95 8.49 -20.14 -2.67
C PHE A 95 8.70 -21.56 -2.17
N SER A 96 9.63 -22.30 -2.79
CA SER A 96 10.14 -23.57 -2.26
C SER A 96 11.27 -23.30 -1.26
N MET A 97 11.15 -23.85 -0.07
CA MET A 97 12.17 -23.72 0.98
C MET A 97 13.04 -24.99 1.01
N ARG A 98 14.35 -24.82 1.09
CA ARG A 98 15.29 -25.95 1.21
C ARG A 98 15.34 -26.50 2.63
N ASP A 99 15.35 -25.62 3.61
CA ASP A 99 15.47 -25.95 5.03
C ASP A 99 14.45 -25.17 5.87
N GLY A 100 14.07 -25.75 7.01
CA GLY A 100 13.25 -25.11 8.03
C GLY A 100 11.89 -25.77 8.25
N LYS A 101 11.01 -25.05 8.97
CA LYS A 101 9.68 -25.53 9.38
C LYS A 101 8.73 -25.78 8.20
N TYR A 102 8.91 -25.07 7.10
CA TYR A 102 8.02 -25.06 5.94
C TYR A 102 8.73 -25.58 4.72
N GLN A 103 8.06 -26.40 3.90
CA GLN A 103 8.56 -26.84 2.60
C GLN A 103 8.17 -25.86 1.49
N TYR A 104 6.95 -25.32 1.56
CA TYR A 104 6.47 -24.29 0.65
C TYR A 104 5.85 -23.15 1.44
N LYS A 105 6.10 -21.92 0.98
CA LYS A 105 5.43 -20.71 1.47
C LYS A 105 4.75 -19.99 0.32
N ALA A 106 3.44 -19.79 0.43
CA ALA A 106 2.71 -18.85 -0.39
C ALA A 106 2.51 -17.54 0.37
N GLU A 107 2.81 -16.41 -0.24
CA GLU A 107 2.64 -15.07 0.32
C GLU A 107 1.81 -14.21 -0.63
N ILE A 108 0.88 -13.45 -0.06
CA ILE A 108 0.22 -12.34 -0.75
C ILE A 108 0.30 -11.09 0.12
N ARG A 109 0.71 -9.97 -0.51
CA ARG A 109 0.69 -8.64 0.10
C ARG A 109 -0.46 -7.86 -0.50
N SER A 110 -1.56 -7.76 0.24
CA SER A 110 -2.76 -7.09 -0.22
C SER A 110 -2.66 -5.59 0.04
N ALA A 111 -2.88 -4.79 -1.00
CA ALA A 111 -2.95 -3.33 -0.95
C ALA A 111 -4.29 -2.89 -1.54
N VAL A 112 -5.04 -2.08 -0.79
CA VAL A 112 -6.29 -1.51 -1.28
C VAL A 112 -5.93 -0.41 -2.28
N GLU A 113 -6.53 -0.48 -3.46
CA GLU A 113 -6.35 0.53 -4.50
C GLU A 113 -6.81 1.91 -3.99
N TYR A 114 -6.06 2.96 -4.31
CA TYR A 114 -6.34 4.34 -3.89
C TYR A 114 -6.47 4.54 -2.36
N SER A 115 -5.84 3.69 -1.55
CA SER A 115 -5.84 3.80 -0.10
C SER A 115 -4.45 4.12 0.46
N SER A 116 -4.41 4.90 1.54
CA SER A 116 -3.19 5.10 2.34
C SER A 116 -2.95 3.98 3.36
N ARG A 117 -3.82 2.97 3.39
CA ARG A 117 -3.67 1.82 4.30
C ARG A 117 -2.40 1.05 3.98
N PRO A 118 -1.63 0.64 4.99
CA PRO A 118 -0.45 -0.19 4.77
C PRO A 118 -0.87 -1.54 4.18
N THR A 119 0.06 -2.15 3.46
CA THR A 119 -0.14 -3.48 2.88
C THR A 119 -0.34 -4.51 4.00
N SER A 120 -1.31 -5.40 3.80
CA SER A 120 -1.61 -6.49 4.71
C SER A 120 -1.05 -7.79 4.13
N THR A 121 -0.22 -8.50 4.89
CA THR A 121 0.41 -9.74 4.41
C THR A 121 -0.25 -10.96 4.99
N LEU A 122 -0.63 -11.89 4.11
CA LEU A 122 -1.13 -13.21 4.47
C LEU A 122 -0.16 -14.27 3.93
N TRP A 123 0.10 -15.29 4.76
CA TRP A 123 0.88 -16.46 4.36
C TRP A 123 0.03 -17.72 4.43
N VAL A 124 0.21 -18.60 3.44
CA VAL A 124 -0.28 -19.98 3.48
C VAL A 124 0.92 -20.90 3.26
N ASN A 125 1.27 -21.68 4.29
CA ASN A 125 2.50 -22.45 4.32
C ASN A 125 2.22 -23.94 4.48
N MET A 126 2.96 -24.75 3.74
CA MET A 126 2.98 -26.20 3.90
C MET A 126 4.12 -26.58 4.84
N LEU A 127 3.80 -27.28 5.94
CA LEU A 127 4.82 -27.79 6.86
C LEU A 127 5.74 -28.80 6.16
N ALA A 128 7.03 -28.71 6.46
CA ALA A 128 8.00 -29.70 6.01
C ALA A 128 7.71 -31.07 6.65
N ARG A 129 8.03 -32.14 5.95
CA ARG A 129 7.97 -33.49 6.51
C ARG A 129 9.02 -33.56 7.63
N THR A 130 8.58 -33.77 8.87
CA THR A 130 9.50 -33.94 10.00
C THR A 130 10.42 -35.13 9.76
N GLY A 131 11.72 -34.94 10.02
CA GLY A 131 12.77 -35.93 9.79
C GLY A 131 12.53 -37.29 10.46
N GLN A 132 13.24 -38.29 9.95
CA GLN A 132 13.13 -39.75 10.15
C GLN A 132 13.14 -40.29 11.60
N ASN A 133 13.11 -39.46 12.65
CA ASN A 133 13.27 -39.89 14.06
C ASN A 133 12.09 -39.59 14.99
N VAL A 134 10.91 -39.23 14.48
CA VAL A 134 9.68 -39.21 15.30
C VAL A 134 8.79 -40.39 14.89
N LYS A 135 8.99 -41.52 15.57
CA LYS A 135 8.06 -42.64 15.55
C LYS A 135 6.64 -42.11 15.89
N LYS A 136 5.69 -42.33 14.99
CA LYS A 136 4.23 -42.16 15.20
C LYS A 136 3.72 -40.73 15.50
N SER A 137 3.91 -39.79 14.58
CA SER A 137 2.89 -38.75 14.37
C SER A 137 2.18 -39.06 13.06
N ALA A 138 0.97 -39.63 13.14
CA ALA A 138 0.12 -40.05 12.01
C ALA A 138 -0.43 -38.87 11.18
N ILE A 139 0.27 -37.75 11.20
CA ILE A 139 -0.19 -36.45 10.75
C ILE A 139 0.67 -36.09 9.54
N GLY A 140 0.06 -36.14 8.36
CA GLY A 140 0.71 -35.79 7.10
C GLY A 140 1.16 -34.32 7.01
N GLN A 141 1.56 -33.90 5.81
CA GLN A 141 1.90 -32.50 5.53
C GLN A 141 0.67 -31.63 5.76
N ARG A 142 0.74 -30.71 6.74
CA ARG A 142 -0.35 -29.78 7.05
C ARG A 142 -0.14 -28.45 6.34
N ILE A 143 -1.24 -27.87 5.88
CA ILE A 143 -1.29 -26.50 5.37
C ILE A 143 -1.85 -25.60 6.46
N ILE A 144 -1.11 -24.54 6.77
CA ILE A 144 -1.47 -23.53 7.77
C ILE A 144 -1.52 -22.14 7.13
N ALA A 145 -2.33 -21.26 7.71
CA ALA A 145 -2.37 -19.85 7.38
C ALA A 145 -1.80 -19.01 8.55
N ILE A 146 -1.14 -17.92 8.21
CA ILE A 146 -0.76 -16.85 9.13
C ILE A 146 -1.51 -15.61 8.65
N LEU A 147 -2.51 -15.22 9.42
CA LEU A 147 -3.37 -14.08 9.11
C LEU A 147 -2.70 -12.78 9.60
N PRO A 148 -2.94 -11.65 8.93
CA PRO A 148 -2.50 -10.35 9.39
C PRO A 148 -2.90 -10.11 10.85
N TYR A 149 -1.96 -9.61 11.65
CA TYR A 149 -2.18 -9.27 13.07
C TYR A 149 -2.44 -10.45 14.01
N ILE A 150 -2.42 -11.70 13.53
CA ILE A 150 -2.56 -12.91 14.35
C ILE A 150 -1.20 -13.61 14.47
N LYS A 151 -0.70 -13.76 15.70
CA LYS A 151 0.62 -14.38 15.95
C LYS A 151 0.61 -15.91 15.87
N GLN A 152 -0.56 -16.53 16.03
CA GLN A 152 -0.70 -17.98 16.03
C GLN A 152 -0.99 -18.51 14.62
N GLU A 153 -0.40 -19.65 14.30
CA GLU A 153 -0.66 -20.38 13.07
C GLU A 153 -2.00 -21.10 13.14
N ILE A 154 -2.82 -20.95 12.10
CA ILE A 154 -4.17 -21.50 12.05
C ILE A 154 -4.25 -22.50 10.89
N PRO A 155 -4.66 -23.77 11.09
CA PRO A 155 -4.92 -24.70 9.99
C PRO A 155 -5.92 -24.12 8.98
N ILE A 156 -5.65 -24.30 7.68
CA ILE A 156 -6.45 -23.65 6.62
C ILE A 156 -7.94 -24.02 6.69
N MET A 157 -8.26 -25.26 7.07
CA MET A 157 -9.65 -25.74 7.23
C MET A 157 -10.42 -24.95 8.29
N ILE A 158 -9.76 -24.48 9.35
CA ILE A 158 -10.38 -23.65 10.38
C ILE A 158 -10.72 -22.27 9.83
N VAL A 159 -9.87 -21.72 8.95
CA VAL A 159 -10.11 -20.43 8.28
C VAL A 159 -11.36 -20.52 7.39
N PHE A 160 -11.49 -21.56 6.57
CA PHE A 160 -12.68 -21.76 5.74
C PHE A 160 -13.96 -21.92 6.57
N ARG A 161 -13.91 -22.69 7.67
CA ARG A 161 -15.04 -22.83 8.59
C ARG A 161 -15.43 -21.51 9.24
N ALA A 162 -14.46 -20.67 9.59
CA ALA A 162 -14.71 -19.34 10.13
C ALA A 162 -15.33 -18.37 9.09
N LEU A 163 -15.08 -18.61 7.79
CA LEU A 163 -15.72 -17.87 6.69
C LEU A 163 -17.15 -18.34 6.40
N GLY A 164 -17.61 -19.43 7.01
CA GLY A 164 -18.99 -19.92 6.90
C GLY A 164 -19.16 -21.25 6.15
N PHE A 165 -18.08 -21.84 5.63
CA PHE A 165 -18.16 -23.15 4.95
C PHE A 165 -18.17 -24.29 5.97
N VAL A 166 -19.32 -24.96 6.12
CA VAL A 166 -19.50 -26.00 7.14
C VAL A 166 -19.18 -27.40 6.61
N ALA A 167 -19.54 -27.69 5.35
CA ALA A 167 -19.31 -28.98 4.72
C ALA A 167 -17.88 -29.06 4.16
N ASP A 168 -17.20 -30.19 4.38
CA ASP A 168 -15.83 -30.38 3.90
C ASP A 168 -15.76 -30.42 2.37
N ARG A 169 -16.82 -30.91 1.71
CA ARG A 169 -16.93 -30.92 0.25
C ARG A 169 -16.87 -29.49 -0.31
N ASP A 170 -17.65 -28.56 0.23
CA ASP A 170 -17.67 -27.16 -0.20
C ASP A 170 -16.28 -26.54 -0.06
N ILE A 171 -15.58 -26.82 1.05
CA ILE A 171 -14.21 -26.33 1.27
C ILE A 171 -13.26 -26.86 0.18
N LEU A 172 -13.33 -28.15 -0.13
CA LEU A 172 -12.49 -28.76 -1.16
C LEU A 172 -12.78 -28.19 -2.56
N GLU A 173 -14.06 -27.95 -2.89
CA GLU A 173 -14.50 -27.36 -4.16
C GLU A 173 -13.92 -25.94 -4.39
N HIS A 174 -13.56 -25.22 -3.32
CA HIS A 174 -12.90 -23.91 -3.41
C HIS A 174 -11.37 -23.99 -3.54
N ILE A 175 -10.76 -25.13 -3.22
CA ILE A 175 -9.30 -25.32 -3.26
C ILE A 175 -8.88 -26.03 -4.54
N ILE A 176 -9.63 -27.07 -4.92
CA ILE A 176 -9.33 -27.96 -6.04
C ILE A 176 -10.42 -27.78 -7.08
N TYR A 177 -10.03 -27.46 -8.32
CA TYR A 177 -10.97 -27.21 -9.41
C TYR A 177 -11.51 -28.50 -10.08
N ASP A 178 -10.80 -29.62 -9.94
CA ASP A 178 -11.16 -30.93 -10.48
C ASP A 178 -10.85 -32.03 -9.44
N PHE A 179 -11.85 -32.83 -9.08
CA PHE A 179 -11.70 -33.88 -8.07
C PHE A 179 -11.12 -35.18 -8.63
N ASP A 180 -11.06 -35.30 -9.96
CA ASP A 180 -10.57 -36.49 -10.65
C ASP A 180 -9.07 -36.38 -11.05
N ASP A 181 -8.42 -35.24 -10.75
CA ASP A 181 -6.98 -34.96 -10.92
C ASP A 181 -6.17 -35.35 -9.66
#